data_AF-A0A0S8DKE4-F1
#
_entry.id   AF-A0A0S8DKE4-F1
#
_cell.length_a   1.000
_cell.length_b   1.000
_cell.length_c   1.000
_cell.angle_alpha   90.00
_cell.angle_beta   90.00
_cell.angle_gamma   90.00
#
_symmetry.space_group_name_H-M   'P 1'
#
loop_
_entity.id
_entity.type
_entity.pdbx_description
1 polymer ?
#
loop_
_entity_poly.entity_id
_entity_poly.type
_entity_poly.pdbx_seq_one_letter_code
_entity_poly.pdbx_strand_id
1 'polypeptide(L)'
;KLLIFVVTIDELGSLNPIISQLVWDGIDKRNQENFNRFRLVLLTQRPTDLAQEAFAIFQALGADDKVHLHVISKGDFPNFHAGD
;
A
#
# COMPACT_ATOMS: atom_id res chain seq x y z
N LYS A 1 -11.42 -10.61 8.64
CA LYS A 1 -11.44 -9.12 8.50
C LYS A 1 -10.25 -8.68 7.66
N LEU A 2 -10.36 -7.60 6.89
CA LEU A 2 -9.29 -7.09 6.02
C LEU A 2 -8.97 -5.64 6.38
N LEU A 3 -7.70 -5.34 6.62
CA LEU A 3 -7.21 -3.96 6.74
C LEU A 3 -6.68 -3.50 5.38
N ILE A 4 -7.06 -2.31 4.94
CA ILE A 4 -6.58 -1.73 3.69
C ILE A 4 -6.06 -0.33 3.98
N PHE A 5 -4.78 -0.08 3.67
CA PHE A 5 -4.23 1.27 3.58
C PHE A 5 -4.25 1.68 2.12
N VAL A 6 -4.87 2.82 1.83
CA VAL A 6 -4.90 3.41 0.49
C VAL A 6 -4.14 4.72 0.55
N VAL A 7 -3.02 4.80 -0.15
CA VAL A 7 -2.12 5.95 -0.12
C VAL A 7 -1.88 6.45 -1.52
N THR A 8 -2.03 7.74 -1.70
CA THR A 8 -1.76 8.43 -2.95
C THR A 8 -0.29 8.81 -3.04
N ILE A 9 0.39 8.42 -4.12
CA ILE A 9 1.77 8.79 -4.43
C ILE A 9 1.78 9.65 -5.69
N ASP A 10 1.98 10.95 -5.49
CA ASP A 10 2.02 11.95 -6.56
C ASP A 10 3.43 12.13 -7.16
N GLU A 11 4.46 11.97 -6.34
CA GLU A 11 5.85 12.20 -6.73
C GLU A 11 6.72 10.97 -6.46
N LEU A 12 7.69 10.71 -7.34
CA LEU A 12 8.68 9.63 -7.21
C LEU A 12 9.81 10.02 -6.24
N GLY A 13 9.48 10.71 -5.15
CA GLY A 13 10.42 10.88 -4.04
C GLY A 13 10.85 9.52 -3.49
N SER A 14 11.75 9.48 -2.51
CA SER A 14 12.26 8.21 -1.97
C SER A 14 11.12 7.31 -1.49
N LEU A 15 10.77 6.29 -2.29
CA LEU A 15 9.64 5.39 -2.02
C LEU A 15 9.95 4.40 -0.89
N ASN A 16 11.23 4.07 -0.72
CA ASN A 16 11.68 3.09 0.26
C ASN A 16 11.24 3.42 1.70
N PRO A 17 11.57 4.59 2.28
CA PRO A 17 11.14 4.92 3.64
C PRO A 17 9.60 4.96 3.77
N ILE A 18 8.90 5.41 2.74
CA ILE A 18 7.43 5.52 2.75
C ILE A 18 6.79 4.13 2.77
N ILE A 19 7.16 3.27 1.83
CA ILE A 19 6.59 1.91 1.72
C ILE A 19 6.96 1.08 2.95
N SER A 20 8.21 1.16 3.42
CA SER A 20 8.66 0.44 4.61
C SER A 20 7.84 0.84 5.84
N GLN A 21 7.65 2.13 6.07
CA GLN A 21 6.86 2.63 7.20
C GLN A 21 5.40 2.15 7.11
N LEU A 22 4.76 2.33 5.95
CA LEU A 22 3.36 1.93 5.74
C LEU A 22 3.14 0.43 5.91
N VAL A 23 4.11 -0.40 5.51
CA VAL A 23 4.04 -1.85 5.68
C VAL A 23 4.08 -2.22 7.15
N TRP A 24 5.04 -1.68 7.92
CA TRP A 24 5.16 -1.99 9.34
C TRP A 24 3.97 -1.46 10.15
N ASP A 25 3.53 -0.22 9.89
CA ASP A 25 2.35 0.34 10.54
C ASP A 25 1.09 -0.48 10.27
N GLY A 26 0.94 -0.95 9.02
CA GLY A 26 -0.18 -1.80 8.62
C GLY A 26 -0.15 -3.17 9.28
N ILE A 27 1.04 -3.79 9.42
CA ILE A 27 1.22 -5.05 10.16
C ILE A 27 0.84 -4.87 11.63
N ASP A 28 1.33 -3.82 12.27
CA ASP A 28 1.04 -3.54 13.68
C ASP A 28 -0.45 -3.29 13.89
N LYS A 29 -1.07 -2.44 13.08
CA LYS A 29 -2.51 -2.16 13.14
C LYS A 29 -3.35 -3.41 12.87
N ARG A 30 -2.96 -4.22 11.88
CA ARG A 30 -3.60 -5.51 11.57
C ARG A 30 -3.59 -6.42 12.79
N ASN A 31 -2.45 -6.56 13.46
CA ASN A 31 -2.29 -7.44 14.61
C ASN A 31 -3.07 -6.91 15.83
N GLN A 32 -2.98 -5.61 16.12
CA GLN A 32 -3.68 -4.96 17.24
C GLN A 32 -5.20 -5.11 17.14
N GLU A 33 -5.77 -4.98 15.93
CA GLU A 33 -7.21 -5.04 15.71
C GLU A 33 -7.72 -6.44 15.28
N ASN A 34 -6.85 -7.44 15.30
CA ASN A 34 -7.17 -8.82 14.90
C ASN A 34 -7.76 -8.91 13.48
N PHE A 35 -7.18 -8.18 12.53
CA PHE A 35 -7.45 -8.37 11.11
C PHE A 35 -6.73 -9.60 10.57
N ASN A 36 -7.32 -10.28 9.58
CA ASN A 36 -6.76 -11.52 9.02
C ASN A 36 -5.68 -11.24 7.98
N ARG A 37 -5.83 -10.14 7.24
CA ARG A 37 -4.97 -9.74 6.11
C ARG A 37 -4.82 -8.23 6.10
N PHE A 38 -3.69 -7.78 5.57
CA PHE A 38 -3.38 -6.38 5.32
C PHE A 38 -3.05 -6.17 3.84
N ARG A 39 -3.62 -5.13 3.23
CA ARG A 39 -3.32 -4.71 1.87
C ARG A 39 -2.88 -3.25 1.87
N LEU A 40 -1.68 -3.00 1.37
CA LEU A 40 -1.24 -1.66 1.01
C LEU A 40 -1.59 -1.41 -0.45
N VAL A 41 -2.31 -0.33 -0.73
CA VAL A 41 -2.69 0.10 -2.08
C VAL A 41 -2.06 1.45 -2.34
N LEU A 42 -1.15 1.52 -3.32
CA LEU A 42 -0.54 2.77 -3.79
C LEU A 42 -1.29 3.26 -5.03
N LEU A 43 -1.91 4.43 -4.92
CA LEU A 43 -2.58 5.10 -6.02
C LEU A 43 -1.62 6.09 -6.68
N THR A 44 -1.41 5.98 -7.99
CA THR A 44 -0.53 6.88 -8.72
C THR A 44 -1.03 7.15 -10.14
N GLN A 45 -0.58 8.24 -10.76
CA GLN A 45 -0.82 8.49 -12.19
C GLN A 45 0.10 7.66 -13.09
N ARG A 46 1.16 7.06 -12.54
CA ARG A 46 2.19 6.29 -13.27
C ARG A 46 2.38 4.90 -12.67
N PRO A 47 1.36 4.02 -12.73
CA PRO A 47 1.40 2.73 -12.02
C PRO A 47 2.50 1.81 -12.53
N THR A 48 2.79 1.81 -13.83
CA THR A 48 3.86 0.99 -14.43
C THR A 48 5.24 1.36 -13.88
N ASP A 49 5.55 2.66 -13.83
CA ASP A 49 6.85 3.15 -13.37
C ASP A 49 7.06 2.87 -11.88
N LEU A 50 6.02 3.10 -11.08
CA LEU A 50 6.08 2.95 -9.63
C LEU A 50 6.06 1.47 -9.19
N ALA A 51 5.35 0.61 -9.91
CA ALA A 51 5.17 -0.79 -9.54
C ALA A 51 6.48 -1.53 -9.36
N GLN A 52 7.42 -1.40 -10.30
CA GLN A 52 8.68 -2.13 -10.24
C GLN A 52 9.48 -1.79 -8.98
N GLU A 53 9.65 -0.50 -8.68
CA GLU A 53 10.39 -0.04 -7.50
C GLU A 53 9.65 -0.43 -6.21
N ALA A 54 8.33 -0.21 -6.15
CA ALA A 54 7.53 -0.52 -4.99
C ALA A 54 7.53 -2.02 -4.65
N PHE A 55 7.46 -2.89 -5.66
CA PHE A 55 7.53 -4.33 -5.46
C PHE A 55 8.93 -4.80 -5.03
N ALA A 56 10.00 -4.19 -5.55
CA ALA A 56 11.36 -4.51 -5.13
C ALA A 56 11.58 -4.17 -3.64
N ILE A 57 11.13 -2.98 -3.21
CA ILE A 57 11.16 -2.57 -1.80
C ILE A 57 10.34 -3.55 -0.95
N PHE A 58 9.10 -3.83 -1.35
CA PHE A 58 8.19 -4.70 -0.62
C PHE A 58 8.76 -6.12 -0.44
N GLN A 59 9.35 -6.69 -1.48
CA GLN A 59 9.99 -8.01 -1.40
C GLN A 59 11.19 -8.01 -0.45
N ALA A 60 11.98 -6.94 -0.45
CA ALA A 60 13.13 -6.81 0.45
C ALA A 60 12.74 -6.74 1.94
N LEU A 61 11.51 -6.32 2.26
CA LEU A 61 11.01 -6.27 3.64
C LEU A 61 10.71 -7.65 4.25
N GLY A 62 10.48 -8.67 3.41
CA GLY A 62 10.20 -10.03 3.89
C GLY A 62 8.92 -10.15 4.72
N ALA A 63 7.87 -9.39 4.37
CA ALA A 63 6.57 -9.45 5.05
C ALA A 63 5.90 -10.84 4.91
N ASP A 64 5.01 -11.16 5.85
CA ASP A 64 4.28 -12.44 5.86
C ASP A 64 3.29 -12.59 4.69
N ASP A 65 2.80 -13.81 4.47
CA ASP A 65 1.89 -14.19 3.38
C ASP A 65 0.51 -13.51 3.45
N LYS A 66 0.19 -12.83 4.56
CA LYS A 66 -1.06 -12.11 4.78
C LYS A 66 -0.92 -10.61 4.48
N VAL A 67 0.25 -10.15 4.07
CA VAL A 67 0.50 -8.78 3.62
C VAL A 67 0.64 -8.76 2.10
N HIS A 68 -0.10 -7.86 1.44
CA HIS A 68 0.02 -7.67 0.00
C HIS A 68 0.17 -6.19 -0.37
N LEU A 69 0.94 -5.94 -1.41
CA LEU A 69 1.07 -4.63 -2.05
C LEU A 69 0.30 -4.64 -3.38
N HIS A 70 -0.45 -3.57 -3.62
CA HIS A 70 -1.05 -3.27 -4.92
C HIS A 70 -0.63 -1.86 -5.35
N VAL A 71 -0.36 -1.70 -6.64
CA VAL A 71 -0.14 -0.39 -7.27
C VAL A 71 -1.21 -0.23 -8.34
N ILE A 72 -2.01 0.83 -8.25
CA ILE A 72 -3.19 1.04 -9.08
C ILE A 72 -3.17 2.46 -9.66
N SER A 73 -3.66 2.62 -10.88
CA SER A 73 -3.89 3.94 -11.45
C SER A 73 -4.90 4.72 -10.61
N LYS A 74 -4.61 5.99 -10.32
CA LYS A 74 -5.59 6.88 -9.68
C LYS A 74 -6.91 6.94 -10.43
N GLY A 75 -6.88 6.88 -11.76
CA GLY A 75 -8.09 6.92 -12.59
C GLY A 75 -8.95 5.66 -12.51
N ASP A 76 -8.37 4.52 -12.09
CA ASP A 76 -9.08 3.23 -11.97
C ASP A 76 -9.66 3.02 -10.57
N PHE A 77 -9.25 3.83 -9.59
CA PHE A 77 -9.80 3.75 -8.25
C PHE A 77 -11.13 4.50 -8.19
N PRO A 78 -12.24 3.86 -7.78
CA PRO A 78 -13.53 4.54 -7.67
C PRO A 78 -13.37 5.76 -6.76
N ASN A 79 -13.88 6.92 -7.19
CA ASN A 79 -14.00 8.08 -6.33
C ASN A 79 -14.94 7.71 -5.18
N PHE A 80 -14.37 7.29 -4.04
CA PHE A 80 -15.11 7.15 -2.81
C PHE A 80 -15.41 8.57 -2.31
N HIS A 81 -16.59 9.07 -2.64
CA HIS A 81 -17.21 10.11 -1.84
C HIS A 81 -17.54 9.46 -0.50
N ALA A 82 -16.70 9.69 0.52
CA ALA A 82 -17.14 9.54 1.89
C ALA A 82 -18.35 10.47 2.03
N GLY A 83 -19.54 9.88 2.24
CA GLY A 83 -20.76 10.66 2.49
C GLY A 83 -20.55 11.60 3.67
N ASP A 84 -21.12 12.80 3.53
CA ASP A 84 -21.10 13.91 4.49
C ASP A 84 -21.42 13.51 5.94
#